data_AF-A0A950L8R9-F1
#
_entry.id   AF-A0A950L8R9-F1
#
_cell.length_a   1.000
_cell.length_b   1.000
_cell.length_c   1.000
_cell.angle_alpha   90.00
_cell.angle_beta   90.00
_cell.angle_gamma   90.00
#
_symmetry.space_group_name_H-M   'P 1'
#
loop_
_entity.id
_entity.type
_entity.pdbx_description
1 polymer ?
#
loop_
_entity_poly.entity_id
_entity_poly.type
_entity_poly.pdbx_seq_one_letter_code
_entity_poly.pdbx_strand_id
1 'polypeptide(L)'
;MIDFSSWFSLELLSPEELGVLYRARGQIELRFNRCKSLGRIADLTGATVTEKLVRLWSHLLARVVPHWLLLGCAWGDLRCSLSQGGATIREDTNDLMRVRDDLEELTQELQRLEQVLQKVARREKRKQPGTFELLHDPSLLGYES
;
A
#
# COMPACT_ATOMS: atom_id res chain seq x y z
N MET A 1 15.48 18.90 -11.99
CA MET A 1 15.77 17.63 -12.68
C MET A 1 16.42 16.75 -11.63
N ILE A 2 15.65 15.85 -11.01
CA ILE A 2 16.14 15.02 -9.90
C ILE A 2 16.96 13.89 -10.53
N ASP A 3 18.25 13.84 -10.19
CA ASP A 3 19.15 12.80 -10.65
C ASP A 3 18.94 11.52 -9.83
N PHE A 4 18.09 10.64 -10.36
CA PHE A 4 17.81 9.34 -9.79
C PHE A 4 18.99 8.36 -9.88
N SER A 5 20.06 8.67 -10.63
CA SER A 5 21.22 7.79 -10.76
C SER A 5 22.09 7.73 -9.49
N SER A 6 21.99 8.73 -8.63
CA SER A 6 22.66 8.76 -7.32
C SER A 6 21.94 7.97 -6.21
N TRP A 7 20.71 7.49 -6.46
CA TRP A 7 19.86 6.88 -5.43
C TRP A 7 19.90 5.35 -5.40
N PHE A 8 20.40 4.68 -6.45
CA PHE A 8 20.41 3.22 -6.55
C PHE A 8 21.66 2.73 -7.28
N SER A 9 22.79 2.62 -6.56
CA SER A 9 23.89 1.75 -6.98
C SER A 9 23.49 0.31 -6.70
N LEU A 10 22.93 -0.39 -7.70
CA LEU A 10 22.61 -1.83 -7.63
C LEU A 10 23.82 -2.70 -7.22
N GLU A 11 25.04 -2.16 -7.34
CA GLU A 11 26.28 -2.83 -6.98
C GLU A 11 26.57 -2.86 -5.46
N LEU A 12 25.76 -2.20 -4.63
CA LEU A 12 25.99 -2.11 -3.18
C LEU A 12 24.97 -2.83 -2.29
N LEU A 13 24.05 -3.61 -2.86
CA LEU A 13 23.02 -4.32 -2.09
C LEU A 13 23.56 -5.67 -1.61
N SER A 14 23.45 -5.92 -0.31
CA SER A 14 23.67 -7.23 0.30
C SER A 14 22.70 -8.28 -0.26
N PRO A 15 23.06 -9.58 -0.23
CA PRO A 15 22.16 -10.66 -0.64
C PRO A 15 20.80 -10.63 0.08
N GLU A 16 20.78 -10.23 1.35
CA GLU A 16 19.58 -10.08 2.17
C GLU A 16 18.69 -8.96 1.65
N GLU A 17 19.25 -7.78 1.39
CA GLU A 17 18.51 -6.63 0.82
C GLU A 17 17.93 -6.98 -0.55
N LEU A 18 18.70 -7.67 -1.41
CA LEU A 18 18.20 -8.13 -2.71
C LEU A 18 17.04 -9.12 -2.55
N GLY A 19 17.14 -10.06 -1.61
CA GLY A 19 16.07 -11.02 -1.30
C GLY A 19 14.79 -10.34 -0.81
N VAL A 20 14.92 -9.33 0.06
CA VAL A 20 13.80 -8.52 0.53
C VAL A 20 13.15 -7.74 -0.62
N LEU A 21 13.93 -7.10 -1.48
CA LEU A 21 13.43 -6.36 -2.64
C LEU A 21 12.70 -7.28 -3.63
N TYR A 22 13.22 -8.48 -3.88
CA TYR A 22 12.55 -9.45 -4.75
C TYR A 22 11.21 -9.91 -4.15
N ARG A 23 11.15 -10.13 -2.83
CA ARG A 23 9.90 -10.45 -2.13
C ARG A 23 8.90 -9.29 -2.16
N ALA A 24 9.38 -8.05 -2.01
CA ALA A 24 8.56 -6.85 -2.11
C ALA A 24 7.99 -6.66 -3.51
N ARG A 25 8.80 -6.90 -4.56
CA ARG A 25 8.33 -6.95 -5.96
C ARG A 25 7.20 -7.96 -6.13
N GLY A 26 7.33 -9.15 -5.55
CA GLY A 26 6.27 -10.17 -5.56
C GLY A 26 4.96 -9.68 -4.92
N GLN A 27 5.01 -8.89 -3.84
CA GLN A 27 3.81 -8.30 -3.24
C GLN A 27 3.10 -7.31 -4.17
N ILE A 28 3.86 -6.53 -4.94
CA ILE A 28 3.31 -5.62 -5.96
C ILE A 28 2.60 -6.44 -7.04
N GLU A 29 3.25 -7.49 -7.54
CA GLU A 29 2.69 -8.37 -8.56
C GLU A 29 1.41 -9.07 -8.08
N LEU A 30 1.39 -9.60 -6.86
CA LEU A 30 0.20 -10.20 -6.26
C LEU A 30 -0.97 -9.22 -6.16
N ARG A 31 -0.71 -7.94 -5.85
CA ARG A 31 -1.75 -6.90 -5.84
C ARG A 31 -2.29 -6.62 -7.24
N PHE A 32 -1.43 -6.53 -8.25
CA PHE A 32 -1.86 -6.38 -9.64
C PHE A 32 -2.65 -7.59 -10.14
N ASN A 33 -2.19 -8.81 -9.85
CA ASN A 33 -2.90 -10.04 -10.20
C ASN A 33 -4.26 -10.11 -9.51
N ARG A 34 -4.35 -9.70 -8.24
CA ARG A 34 -5.63 -9.57 -7.52
C ARG A 34 -6.52 -8.47 -8.10
N CYS A 35 -5.97 -7.36 -8.57
CA CYS A 35 -6.72 -6.32 -9.28
C CYS A 35 -7.30 -6.85 -10.59
N LYS A 36 -6.52 -7.64 -11.34
CA LYS A 36 -6.98 -8.29 -12.57
C LYS A 36 -8.09 -9.30 -12.31
N SER A 37 -7.97 -10.13 -11.27
CA SER A 37 -8.97 -11.15 -10.92
C SER A 37 -10.24 -10.59 -10.31
N LEU A 38 -10.14 -9.70 -9.30
CA LEU A 38 -11.30 -9.13 -8.61
C LEU A 38 -11.94 -7.96 -9.37
N GLY A 39 -11.15 -7.21 -10.15
CA GLY A 39 -11.68 -6.16 -11.01
C GLY A 39 -12.39 -6.71 -12.24
N ARG A 40 -12.43 -8.05 -12.40
CA ARG A 40 -12.96 -8.78 -13.55
C ARG A 40 -12.62 -8.04 -14.84
N ILE A 41 -11.35 -7.66 -14.99
CA ILE A 41 -10.92 -6.76 -16.08
C ILE A 41 -11.24 -7.38 -17.44
N ALA A 42 -11.19 -8.72 -17.51
CA ALA A 42 -11.62 -9.50 -18.66
C ALA A 42 -13.13 -9.46 -18.94
N ASP A 43 -13.96 -9.24 -17.91
CA ASP A 43 -15.42 -9.17 -18.00
C ASP A 43 -15.95 -7.72 -17.95
N LEU A 44 -15.09 -6.71 -18.15
CA LEU A 44 -15.52 -5.31 -18.13
C LEU A 44 -16.54 -5.05 -19.24
N THR A 45 -17.80 -5.01 -18.82
CA THR A 45 -18.93 -4.62 -19.66
C THR A 45 -18.96 -3.09 -19.81
N GLY A 46 -19.21 -2.65 -21.02
CA GLY A 46 -19.27 -1.23 -21.40
C GLY A 46 -19.56 -1.14 -22.90
N ALA A 47 -20.44 -0.24 -23.29
CA ALA A 47 -20.83 -0.04 -24.68
C ALA A 47 -19.69 0.62 -25.47
N THR A 48 -18.82 1.37 -24.80
CA THR A 48 -17.72 2.12 -25.42
C THR A 48 -16.36 1.81 -24.79
N VAL A 49 -15.29 2.07 -25.54
CA VAL A 49 -13.90 1.96 -25.06
C VAL A 49 -13.66 2.89 -23.85
N THR A 50 -14.24 4.10 -23.88
CA THR A 50 -14.13 5.08 -22.79
C THR A 50 -14.70 4.55 -21.48
N GLU A 51 -15.89 3.93 -21.49
CA GLU A 51 -16.50 3.35 -20.30
C GLU A 51 -15.63 2.22 -19.70
N LYS A 52 -15.05 1.38 -20.55
CA LYS A 52 -14.15 0.30 -20.11
C LYS A 52 -12.88 0.87 -19.47
N LEU A 53 -12.30 1.93 -20.06
CA LEU A 53 -11.13 2.61 -19.50
C LEU A 53 -11.43 3.28 -18.16
N VAL A 54 -12.56 3.99 -18.04
CA VAL A 54 -12.96 4.61 -16.76
C VAL A 54 -13.10 3.54 -15.68
N ARG A 55 -13.80 2.44 -15.97
CA ARG A 55 -13.95 1.33 -15.00
C ARG A 55 -12.60 0.73 -14.61
N LEU A 56 -11.72 0.48 -15.57
CA LEU A 56 -10.37 -0.01 -15.32
C LEU A 56 -9.61 0.91 -14.37
N TRP A 57 -9.59 2.22 -14.66
CA TRP A 57 -8.92 3.22 -13.84
C TRP A 57 -9.55 3.35 -12.45
N SER A 58 -10.88 3.34 -12.34
CA SER A 58 -11.56 3.35 -11.04
C SER A 58 -11.20 2.14 -10.18
N HIS A 59 -11.15 0.94 -10.77
CA HIS A 59 -10.74 -0.28 -10.04
C HIS A 59 -9.28 -0.21 -9.59
N LEU A 60 -8.40 0.35 -10.41
CA LEU A 60 -7.00 0.55 -10.04
C LEU A 60 -6.88 1.56 -8.89
N LEU A 61 -7.53 2.72 -9.01
CA LEU A 61 -7.52 3.78 -7.98
C LEU A 61 -8.08 3.27 -6.64
N ALA A 62 -9.17 2.50 -6.66
CA ALA A 62 -9.75 1.88 -5.46
C ALA A 62 -8.81 0.89 -4.74
N ARG A 63 -7.70 0.48 -5.36
CA ARG A 63 -6.68 -0.38 -4.75
C ARG A 63 -5.41 0.39 -4.39
N VAL A 64 -4.99 1.31 -5.26
CA VAL A 64 -3.75 2.08 -5.10
C VAL A 64 -3.90 3.18 -4.06
N VAL A 65 -4.99 3.94 -4.09
CA VAL A 65 -5.19 5.08 -3.18
C VAL A 65 -5.28 4.64 -1.71
N PRO A 66 -6.10 3.64 -1.34
CA PRO A 66 -6.11 3.16 0.05
C PRO A 66 -4.76 2.56 0.47
N HIS A 67 -4.01 2.00 -0.46
CA HIS A 67 -2.67 1.50 -0.16
C HIS A 67 -1.70 2.63 0.14
N TRP A 68 -1.69 3.71 -0.66
CA TRP A 68 -0.86 4.88 -0.39
C TRP A 68 -1.22 5.58 0.91
N LEU A 69 -2.51 5.68 1.24
CA LEU A 69 -2.95 6.21 2.54
C LEU A 69 -2.44 5.33 3.70
N LEU A 70 -2.50 4.00 3.54
CA LEU A 70 -1.97 3.08 4.55
C LEU A 70 -0.45 3.23 4.70
N LEU A 71 0.28 3.46 3.62
CA LEU A 71 1.70 3.78 3.69
C LEU A 71 1.91 5.15 4.37
N GLY A 72 1.27 6.22 3.90
CA GLY A 72 1.45 7.56 4.46
C GLY A 72 1.11 7.68 5.95
N CYS A 73 0.07 6.99 6.41
CA CYS A 73 -0.43 7.11 7.78
C CYS A 73 0.11 6.03 8.75
N ALA A 74 0.66 4.92 8.26
CA ALA A 74 1.07 3.80 9.11
C ALA A 74 2.46 3.22 8.79
N TRP A 75 3.17 3.76 7.78
CA TRP A 75 4.53 3.33 7.47
C TRP A 75 5.49 3.79 8.57
N GLY A 76 5.91 2.83 9.39
CA GLY A 76 6.80 3.05 10.53
C GLY A 76 6.26 2.40 11.81
N ASP A 77 4.95 2.22 11.90
CA ASP A 77 4.34 1.52 13.03
C ASP A 77 4.28 0.01 12.76
N LEU A 78 5.27 -0.72 13.27
CA LEU A 78 5.33 -2.19 13.21
C LEU A 78 4.14 -2.87 13.90
N ARG A 79 3.40 -2.11 14.72
CA ARG A 79 2.20 -2.58 15.41
C ARG A 79 0.96 -2.40 14.55
N CYS A 80 1.04 -1.86 13.33
CA CYS A 80 -0.12 -1.71 12.46
C CYS A 80 -0.42 -2.97 11.62
N SER A 81 -1.66 -3.46 11.72
CA SER A 81 -2.22 -4.54 10.93
C SER A 81 -2.71 -3.98 9.60
N LEU A 82 -1.96 -4.26 8.52
CA LEU A 82 -2.26 -3.74 7.18
C LEU A 82 -3.68 -4.10 6.69
N SER A 83 -4.25 -5.21 7.15
CA SER A 83 -5.61 -5.61 6.80
C SER A 83 -6.68 -4.81 7.55
N GLN A 84 -6.47 -4.52 8.83
CA GLN A 84 -7.38 -3.68 9.62
C GLN A 84 -7.27 -2.22 9.18
N GLY A 85 -6.05 -1.70 9.01
CA GLY A 85 -5.85 -0.35 8.53
C GLY A 85 -6.44 -0.14 7.13
N GLY A 86 -6.28 -1.12 6.24
CA GLY A 86 -6.93 -1.09 4.92
C GLY A 86 -8.47 -1.17 4.96
N ALA A 87 -9.08 -1.72 6.02
CA ALA A 87 -10.53 -1.70 6.21
C ALA A 87 -10.99 -0.34 6.75
N THR A 88 -10.32 0.19 7.78
CA THR A 88 -10.58 1.52 8.35
C THR A 88 -10.50 2.63 7.30
N ILE A 89 -9.47 2.62 6.44
CA ILE A 89 -9.34 3.61 5.35
C ILE A 89 -10.52 3.54 4.37
N ARG A 90 -11.08 2.35 4.12
CA ARG A 90 -12.25 2.21 3.25
C ARG A 90 -13.53 2.75 3.89
N GLU A 91 -13.66 2.59 5.20
CA GLU A 91 -14.79 3.15 5.96
C GLU A 91 -14.72 4.68 5.99
N ASP A 92 -13.51 5.24 6.14
CA ASP A 92 -13.28 6.69 6.18
C ASP A 92 -13.19 7.35 4.79
N THR A 93 -13.32 6.59 3.69
CA THR A 93 -13.19 7.12 2.33
C THR A 93 -14.21 8.22 2.03
N ASN A 94 -15.42 8.14 2.57
CA ASN A 94 -16.45 9.17 2.37
C ASN A 94 -16.09 10.50 3.04
N ASP A 95 -15.48 10.44 4.24
CA ASP A 95 -15.04 11.64 4.97
C ASP A 95 -13.90 12.33 4.20
N LEU A 96 -12.93 11.57 3.70
CA LEU A 96 -11.86 12.09 2.83
C LEU A 96 -12.38 12.74 1.54
N MET A 97 -13.44 12.18 0.94
CA MET A 97 -14.04 12.74 -0.27
C MET A 97 -14.80 14.05 -0.03
N ARG A 98 -15.24 14.30 1.21
CA ARG A 98 -15.95 15.51 1.59
C ARG A 98 -15.02 16.72 1.66
N VAL A 99 -13.79 16.50 2.15
CA VAL A 99 -12.78 17.56 2.37
C VAL A 99 -11.78 17.68 1.21
N ARG A 100 -11.97 16.93 0.12
CA ARG A 100 -10.99 16.79 -0.98
C ARG A 100 -10.57 18.11 -1.66
N ASP A 101 -11.43 19.12 -1.62
CA ASP A 101 -11.26 20.39 -2.34
C ASP A 101 -10.60 21.46 -1.45
N ASP A 102 -10.37 21.17 -0.16
CA ASP A 102 -9.67 22.03 0.80
C ASP A 102 -8.44 21.31 1.36
N LEU A 103 -7.26 21.85 1.10
CA LEU A 103 -6.00 21.24 1.51
C LEU A 103 -5.82 21.22 3.04
N GLU A 104 -6.32 22.24 3.73
CA GLU A 104 -6.18 22.34 5.18
C GLU A 104 -7.11 21.31 5.86
N GLU A 105 -8.38 21.24 5.43
CA GLU A 105 -9.33 20.24 5.94
C GLU A 105 -8.87 18.81 5.60
N LEU A 106 -8.35 18.59 4.39
CA LEU A 106 -7.80 17.29 4.01
C LEU A 106 -6.61 16.88 4.89
N THR A 107 -5.73 17.82 5.23
CA THR A 107 -4.59 17.55 6.11
C THR A 107 -5.06 17.17 7.51
N GLN A 108 -6.06 17.88 8.05
CA GLN A 108 -6.64 17.57 9.36
C GLN A 108 -7.30 16.18 9.37
N GLU A 109 -8.02 15.84 8.30
CA GLU A 109 -8.67 14.53 8.18
C GLU A 109 -7.66 13.38 8.05
N LEU A 110 -6.54 13.59 7.34
CA LEU A 110 -5.45 12.63 7.28
C LEU A 110 -4.77 12.42 8.65
N GLN A 111 -4.60 13.49 9.43
CA GLN A 111 -4.06 13.40 10.79
C GLN A 111 -5.03 12.66 11.73
N ARG A 112 -6.34 12.91 11.62
CA ARG A 112 -7.37 12.14 12.33
C ARG A 112 -7.27 10.66 11.97
N LEU A 113 -7.20 10.34 10.68
CA LEU A 113 -7.09 8.97 10.17
C LEU A 113 -5.85 8.26 10.71
N GLU A 114 -4.68 8.93 10.73
CA GLU A 114 -3.46 8.41 11.36
C GLU A 114 -3.69 8.03 12.83
N GLN A 115 -4.31 8.92 13.62
CA GLN A 115 -4.60 8.66 15.04
C GLN A 115 -5.57 7.48 15.24
N VAL A 116 -6.56 7.32 14.35
CA VAL A 116 -7.47 6.16 14.40
C VAL A 116 -6.72 4.88 14.07
N LEU A 117 -5.90 4.89 13.02
CA LEU A 117 -5.11 3.73 12.60
C LEU A 117 -4.17 3.24 13.72
N GLN A 118 -3.48 4.15 14.41
CA GLN A 118 -2.62 3.81 15.56
C GLN A 118 -3.38 3.14 16.72
N LYS A 119 -4.68 3.45 16.88
CA LYS A 119 -5.52 2.88 17.95
C LYS A 119 -6.13 1.55 17.55
N VAL A 120 -6.64 1.45 16.32
CA VAL A 120 -7.50 0.34 15.87
C VAL A 120 -6.70 -0.77 15.21
N ALA A 121 -5.65 -0.45 14.47
CA ALA A 121 -4.92 -1.43 13.68
C ALA A 121 -3.83 -2.15 14.50
N ARG A 122 -4.01 -2.42 15.80
CA ARG A 122 -2.99 -3.14 16.58
C ARG A 122 -2.82 -4.58 16.08
N ARG A 123 -1.61 -4.91 15.67
CA ARG A 123 -1.19 -6.20 15.13
C ARG A 123 -0.85 -7.16 16.26
N GLU A 124 -1.40 -8.37 16.19
CA GLU A 124 -0.98 -9.50 17.03
C GLU A 124 0.41 -10.02 16.62
N LYS A 125 1.17 -10.51 17.59
CA LYS A 125 2.55 -10.98 17.40
C LYS A 125 2.56 -12.15 16.40
N ARG A 126 3.23 -12.00 15.26
CA ARG A 126 3.37 -13.07 14.25
C ARG A 126 4.66 -13.86 14.45
N LYS A 127 4.65 -15.12 14.02
CA LYS A 127 5.83 -16.00 14.03
C LYS A 127 6.86 -15.66 12.96
N GLN A 128 6.45 -15.06 11.85
CA GLN A 128 7.33 -14.67 10.75
C GLN A 128 7.20 -13.18 10.43
N PRO A 129 8.33 -12.50 10.12
CA PRO A 129 8.32 -11.10 9.72
C PRO A 129 7.61 -10.95 8.37
N GLY A 130 6.73 -9.96 8.30
CA GLY A 130 6.07 -9.53 7.07
C GLY A 130 7.01 -8.71 6.19
N THR A 131 6.61 -8.46 4.94
CA THR A 131 7.41 -7.66 3.98
C THR A 131 7.79 -6.28 4.52
N PHE A 132 6.94 -5.66 5.33
CA PHE A 132 7.25 -4.37 5.95
C PHE A 132 8.38 -4.47 7.00
N GLU A 133 8.34 -5.49 7.85
CA GLU A 133 9.39 -5.76 8.85
C GLU A 133 10.73 -6.07 8.16
N LEU A 134 10.70 -6.83 7.07
CA LEU A 134 11.88 -7.16 6.26
C LEU A 134 12.46 -5.95 5.50
N LEU A 135 11.61 -5.04 5.03
CA LEU A 135 12.05 -3.79 4.38
C LEU A 135 12.68 -2.81 5.38
N HIS A 136 12.27 -2.86 6.64
CA HIS A 136 12.85 -2.05 7.70
C HIS A 136 14.15 -2.68 8.25
N ASP A 137 14.20 -4.01 8.34
CA ASP A 137 15.36 -4.77 8.80
C ASP A 137 15.58 -6.01 7.93
N PRO A 138 16.46 -5.93 6.91
CA PRO A 138 16.74 -7.05 6.00
C PRO A 138 17.37 -8.26 6.69
N SER A 139 18.03 -8.09 7.84
CA SER A 139 18.67 -9.18 8.57
C SER A 139 17.67 -10.23 9.10
N LEU A 140 16.40 -9.83 9.25
CA LEU A 140 15.30 -10.70 9.63
C LEU A 140 14.95 -11.77 8.57
N LEU A 141 15.49 -11.66 7.35
CA LEU A 141 15.34 -12.70 6.33
C LEU A 141 16.08 -14.00 6.72
N GLY A 142 17.12 -13.91 7.56
CA GLY A 142 18.00 -15.02 7.94
C GLY A 142 17.55 -15.86 9.15
N TYR A 143 16.40 -15.60 9.76
CA TYR A 143 15.84 -16.44 10.83
C TYR A 143 15.06 -17.64 10.27
N GLU A 144 15.71 -18.46 9.45
CA GLU A 144 15.36 -19.87 9.25
C GLU A 144 16.65 -20.69 9.36
N SER A 145 17.02 -21.01 10.60
CA SER A 145 17.87 -22.15 10.95
C SER A 145 16.99 -23.25 11.54
#